data_AF-A0A0N0ZTY0-F1
#
_entry.id   AF-A0A0N0ZTY0-F1
#
_cell.length_a   1.000
_cell.length_b   1.000
_cell.length_c   1.000
_cell.angle_alpha   90.00
_cell.angle_beta   90.00
_cell.angle_gamma   90.00
#
_symmetry.space_group_name_H-M   'P 1'
#
loop_
_entity.id
_entity.type
_entity.pdbx_description
1 polymer ?
#
loop_
_entity_poly.entity_id
_entity_poly.type
_entity_poly.pdbx_seq_one_letter_code
_entity_poly.pdbx_strand_id
1 'polypeptide(L)'
;MKKIFLYILAGSLCFTACKKDDEAGDYQEPEDINVQNMYDDQAIQKFMNENYLDAQGNIKAFSSTDPSDDNEKKLSELPKETLPSGTIYITRPGAQPDDINPAAGKAIGEKDIIRIMMSAKTYLAVNTDGNSMFSPSSVATFLGYSPVDGSGIPLVDPKFYYIAPSDPLITGATTTAAAQQSYYMIEGFGEALRKFKAFDQTDDSPYNLQGVIIVPSRAAFARDAHYNYSGYSFRNRTFVFNFQVYKTTARP
;
A
#
# COMPACT_ATOMS: atom_id res chain seq x y z
N MET A 1 23.43 61.47 -19.10
CA MET A 1 22.86 61.71 -17.74
C MET A 1 21.63 60.81 -17.57
N LYS A 2 21.60 60.03 -16.47
CA LYS A 2 20.47 59.35 -15.77
C LYS A 2 19.36 58.71 -16.64
N LYS A 3 19.36 57.37 -16.84
CA LYS A 3 18.72 56.30 -16.04
C LYS A 3 17.22 56.52 -15.76
N ILE A 4 16.35 55.64 -16.30
CA ILE A 4 15.51 54.67 -15.56
C ILE A 4 14.70 53.85 -16.58
N PHE A 5 14.88 52.52 -16.54
CA PHE A 5 14.08 51.51 -17.22
C PHE A 5 12.80 51.25 -16.41
N LEU A 6 11.64 51.22 -17.05
CA LEU A 6 10.39 50.72 -16.46
C LEU A 6 9.70 49.82 -17.49
N TYR A 7 9.92 48.51 -17.37
CA TYR A 7 9.16 47.50 -18.11
C TYR A 7 7.89 47.18 -17.32
N ILE A 8 6.75 47.75 -17.74
CA ILE A 8 5.44 47.25 -17.35
C ILE A 8 5.04 46.23 -18.42
N LEU A 9 5.29 44.95 -18.13
CA LEU A 9 4.75 43.85 -18.92
C LEU A 9 3.29 43.63 -18.48
N ALA A 10 2.36 44.31 -19.17
CA ALA A 10 0.94 44.01 -19.09
C ALA A 10 0.68 42.70 -19.85
N GLY A 11 0.85 41.58 -19.16
CA GLY A 11 0.44 40.25 -19.62
C GLY A 11 -1.02 40.02 -19.28
N SER A 12 -1.86 40.05 -20.32
CA SER A 12 -3.27 39.69 -20.32
C SER A 12 -3.54 38.39 -19.57
N LEU A 13 -4.17 38.47 -18.39
CA LEU A 13 -4.79 37.33 -17.70
C LEU A 13 -6.29 37.41 -17.96
N CYS A 14 -6.71 36.92 -19.12
CA CYS A 14 -8.11 36.60 -19.39
C CYS A 14 -8.25 35.11 -19.73
N PHE A 15 -8.83 34.40 -18.76
CA PHE A 15 -9.79 33.30 -18.93
C PHE A 15 -9.46 32.17 -19.91
N THR A 16 -8.81 31.14 -19.37
CA THR A 16 -9.16 29.72 -19.54
C THR A 16 -8.75 29.05 -18.22
N ALA A 17 -9.54 28.31 -17.46
CA ALA A 17 -10.82 27.70 -17.71
C ALA A 17 -11.45 27.37 -16.34
N CYS A 18 -12.77 27.38 -16.28
CA CYS A 18 -13.48 26.41 -15.46
C CYS A 18 -13.07 25.01 -15.96
N LYS A 19 -11.95 24.46 -15.51
CA LYS A 19 -11.80 23.01 -15.53
C LYS A 19 -12.68 22.51 -14.40
N LYS A 20 -13.59 21.61 -14.73
CA LYS A 20 -14.34 20.83 -13.75
C LYS A 20 -13.35 20.29 -12.72
N ASP A 21 -13.61 20.58 -11.46
CA ASP A 21 -12.80 20.21 -10.28
C ASP A 21 -12.73 18.69 -10.00
N ASP A 22 -13.16 17.82 -10.94
CA ASP A 22 -13.46 16.41 -10.63
C ASP A 22 -12.63 15.37 -11.40
N GLU A 23 -11.69 15.76 -12.25
CA GLU A 23 -10.86 14.79 -12.98
C GLU A 23 -9.41 14.87 -12.50
N ALA A 24 -9.01 13.88 -11.68
CA ALA A 24 -7.60 13.61 -11.41
C ALA A 24 -6.87 13.47 -12.75
N GLY A 25 -5.86 14.31 -12.99
CA GLY A 25 -5.11 14.29 -14.26
C GLY A 25 -4.46 12.93 -14.52
N ASP A 26 -4.22 12.63 -15.81
CA ASP A 26 -3.42 11.46 -16.21
C ASP A 26 -2.07 11.45 -15.48
N TYR A 27 -1.64 10.28 -15.02
CA TYR A 27 -0.38 10.14 -14.29
C TYR A 27 0.81 10.64 -15.12
N GLN A 28 1.55 11.60 -14.58
CA GLN A 28 2.82 12.08 -15.11
C GLN A 28 3.92 11.73 -14.10
N GLU A 29 4.86 10.86 -14.49
CA GLU A 29 6.01 10.51 -13.64
C GLU A 29 6.85 11.76 -13.42
N PRO A 30 7.01 12.24 -12.16
CA PRO A 30 7.89 13.37 -11.87
C PRO A 30 9.33 13.04 -12.25
N GLU A 31 10.14 14.01 -12.70
CA GLU A 31 11.54 13.75 -13.01
C GLU A 31 12.32 13.28 -11.75
N ASP A 32 12.13 13.99 -10.63
CA ASP A 32 12.76 13.68 -9.34
C ASP A 32 11.94 12.64 -8.55
N ILE A 33 12.62 11.58 -8.11
CA ILE A 33 12.03 10.55 -7.24
C ILE A 33 11.57 11.11 -5.90
N ASN A 34 12.20 12.16 -5.39
CA ASN A 34 11.79 12.79 -4.13
C ASN A 34 10.43 13.48 -4.25
N VAL A 35 10.10 13.99 -5.44
CA VAL A 35 8.77 14.55 -5.72
C VAL A 35 7.72 13.43 -5.72
N GLN A 36 8.01 12.27 -6.31
CA GLN A 36 7.12 11.11 -6.21
C GLN A 36 6.94 10.65 -4.75
N ASN A 37 8.02 10.61 -3.97
CA ASN A 37 7.94 10.25 -2.55
C ASN A 37 7.05 11.21 -1.75
N MET A 38 7.14 12.51 -2.03
CA MET A 38 6.27 13.52 -1.43
C MET A 38 4.80 13.32 -1.84
N TYR A 39 4.54 13.00 -3.11
CA TYR A 39 3.18 12.71 -3.59
C TYR A 39 2.60 11.47 -2.91
N ASP A 40 3.38 10.40 -2.78
CA ASP A 40 2.98 9.19 -2.05
C ASP A 40 2.63 9.52 -0.60
N ASP A 41 3.49 10.24 0.12
CA ASP A 41 3.26 10.55 1.54
C ASP A 41 1.97 11.36 1.74
N GLN A 42 1.75 12.39 0.91
CA GLN A 42 0.54 13.20 0.96
C GLN A 42 -0.71 12.41 0.57
N ALA A 43 -0.64 11.58 -0.48
CA ALA A 43 -1.74 10.74 -0.92
C ALA A 43 -2.10 9.67 0.13
N ILE A 44 -1.12 9.09 0.81
CA ILE A 44 -1.33 8.15 1.92
C ILE A 44 -2.05 8.83 3.09
N GLN A 45 -1.64 10.04 3.48
CA GLN A 45 -2.33 10.79 4.53
C GLN A 45 -3.78 11.07 4.15
N LYS A 46 -4.03 11.51 2.92
CA LYS A 46 -5.39 11.73 2.41
C LYS A 46 -6.21 10.44 2.43
N PHE A 47 -5.65 9.34 1.90
CA PHE A 47 -6.29 8.02 1.92
C PHE A 47 -6.67 7.60 3.35
N MET A 48 -5.77 7.76 4.32
CA MET A 48 -6.09 7.40 5.71
C MET A 48 -7.17 8.28 6.35
N ASN A 49 -7.32 9.53 5.91
CA ASN A 49 -8.35 10.45 6.40
C ASN A 49 -9.72 10.24 5.73
N GLU A 50 -9.74 9.63 4.54
CA GLU A 50 -10.92 9.43 3.71
C GLU A 50 -11.45 7.99 3.72
N ASN A 51 -10.79 7.11 4.47
CA ASN A 51 -11.19 5.72 4.57
C ASN A 51 -11.28 5.28 6.04
N TYR A 52 -12.07 4.24 6.28
CA TYR A 52 -12.24 3.55 7.56
C TYR A 52 -12.21 2.02 7.36
N LEU A 53 -12.24 1.28 8.47
CA LEU A 53 -12.36 -0.18 8.48
C LEU A 53 -13.79 -0.57 8.85
N ASP A 54 -14.44 -1.40 8.03
CA ASP A 54 -15.73 -1.99 8.39
C ASP A 54 -15.61 -3.04 9.51
N ALA A 55 -16.74 -3.65 9.88
CA ALA A 55 -16.82 -4.65 10.94
C ALA A 55 -15.98 -5.92 10.68
N GLN A 56 -15.60 -6.20 9.43
CA GLN A 56 -14.71 -7.31 9.06
C GLN A 56 -13.27 -6.85 8.79
N GLY A 57 -13.00 -5.54 8.88
CA GLY A 57 -11.71 -4.93 8.63
C GLY A 57 -11.41 -4.67 7.16
N ASN A 58 -12.42 -4.65 6.28
CA ASN A 58 -12.24 -4.18 4.90
C ASN A 58 -12.15 -2.65 4.88
N ILE A 59 -11.33 -2.12 3.97
CA ILE A 59 -11.21 -0.68 3.80
C ILE A 59 -12.39 -0.15 2.99
N LYS A 60 -13.06 0.87 3.52
CA LYS A 60 -14.17 1.59 2.89
C LYS A 60 -13.87 3.08 2.85
N ALA A 61 -14.28 3.75 1.77
CA ALA A 61 -14.25 5.20 1.71
C ALA A 61 -15.46 5.77 2.46
N PHE A 62 -15.29 6.90 3.14
CA PHE A 62 -16.43 7.63 3.70
C PHE A 62 -17.34 8.15 2.58
N SER A 63 -18.64 8.09 2.81
CA SER A 63 -19.64 8.62 1.89
C SER A 63 -20.11 10.01 2.32
N SER A 64 -20.16 10.95 1.39
CA SER A 64 -20.79 12.25 1.65
C SER A 64 -22.33 12.19 1.58
N THR A 65 -22.90 11.06 1.15
CA THR A 65 -24.34 10.88 0.91
C THR A 65 -24.97 9.76 1.74
N ASP A 66 -24.18 8.94 2.43
CA ASP A 66 -24.65 7.86 3.28
C ASP A 66 -24.10 8.05 4.70
N PRO A 67 -24.93 8.54 5.66
CA PRO A 67 -24.48 8.84 7.01
C PRO A 67 -24.22 7.59 7.87
N SER A 68 -24.38 6.38 7.32
CA SER A 68 -24.12 5.14 8.08
C SER A 68 -22.67 5.00 8.53
N ASP A 69 -21.73 5.69 7.87
CA ASP A 69 -20.32 5.69 8.22
C ASP A 69 -19.84 6.92 9.02
N ASP A 70 -20.71 7.91 9.30
CA ASP A 70 -20.34 9.15 10.01
C ASP A 70 -19.73 8.92 11.42
N ASN A 71 -19.98 7.75 12.01
CA ASN A 71 -19.48 7.37 13.33
C ASN A 71 -18.22 6.49 13.28
N GLU A 72 -17.79 6.08 12.09
CA GLU A 72 -16.62 5.23 11.92
C GLU A 72 -15.33 6.03 12.11
N LYS A 73 -14.32 5.38 12.70
CA LYS A 73 -13.02 6.00 12.88
C LYS A 73 -12.24 5.97 11.58
N LYS A 74 -11.63 7.10 11.25
CA LYS A 74 -10.70 7.17 10.12
C LYS A 74 -9.52 6.23 10.35
N LEU A 75 -8.91 5.71 9.29
CA LEU A 75 -7.65 4.96 9.42
C LEU A 75 -6.57 5.78 10.13
N SER A 76 -6.56 7.11 9.92
CA SER A 76 -5.66 8.04 10.59
C SER A 76 -5.93 8.24 12.09
N GLU A 77 -7.04 7.73 12.62
CA GLU A 77 -7.41 7.79 14.05
C GLU A 77 -7.16 6.46 14.77
N LEU A 78 -6.87 5.39 14.03
CA LEU A 78 -6.53 4.08 14.57
C LEU A 78 -5.08 4.03 15.09
N PRO A 79 -4.74 3.09 16.00
CA PRO A 79 -3.37 2.84 16.42
C PRO A 79 -2.48 2.51 15.22
N LYS A 80 -1.44 3.30 15.00
CA LYS A 80 -0.53 3.18 13.86
C LYS A 80 0.87 3.69 14.17
N GLU A 81 1.84 3.22 13.41
CA GLU A 81 3.22 3.69 13.45
C GLU A 81 3.80 3.76 12.03
N THR A 82 4.63 4.76 11.78
CA THR A 82 5.39 4.92 10.54
C THR A 82 6.81 4.42 10.77
N LEU A 83 7.22 3.43 9.99
CA LEU A 83 8.55 2.81 10.03
C LEU A 83 9.59 3.68 9.30
N PRO A 84 10.90 3.45 9.51
CA PRO A 84 11.96 4.20 8.83
C PRO A 84 11.89 4.16 7.29
N SER A 85 11.36 3.09 6.71
CA SER A 85 11.11 2.98 5.26
C SER A 85 10.00 3.91 4.76
N GLY A 86 9.20 4.46 5.67
CA GLY A 86 7.95 5.16 5.38
C GLY A 86 6.73 4.26 5.34
N THR A 87 6.90 2.94 5.45
CA THR A 87 5.75 2.02 5.58
C THR A 87 4.98 2.32 6.86
N ILE A 88 3.65 2.35 6.73
CA ILE A 88 2.75 2.55 7.86
C ILE A 88 2.04 1.24 8.13
N TYR A 89 2.00 0.82 9.39
CA TYR A 89 1.09 -0.24 9.82
C TYR A 89 0.03 0.31 10.76
N ILE A 90 -1.20 -0.17 10.58
CA ILE A 90 -2.37 0.21 11.34
C ILE A 90 -2.93 -1.06 11.98
N THR A 91 -3.01 -1.05 13.32
CA THR A 91 -3.54 -2.17 14.09
C THR A 91 -5.03 -1.95 14.30
N ARG A 92 -5.85 -2.96 14.00
CA ARG A 92 -7.28 -2.91 14.30
C ARG A 92 -7.52 -3.40 15.73
N PRO A 93 -8.03 -2.55 16.65
CA PRO A 93 -8.33 -2.96 18.01
C PRO A 93 -9.45 -4.01 18.04
N GLY A 94 -9.33 -5.01 18.91
CA GLY A 94 -10.33 -6.08 19.06
C GLY A 94 -10.25 -7.16 17.97
N ALA A 95 -9.25 -7.08 17.09
CA ALA A 95 -9.05 -8.02 15.99
C ALA A 95 -7.61 -8.59 15.95
N GLN A 96 -6.84 -8.44 17.02
CA GLN A 96 -5.54 -9.11 17.16
C GLN A 96 -5.69 -10.51 17.78
N PRO A 97 -4.75 -11.44 17.55
CA PRO A 97 -4.73 -12.73 18.24
C PRO A 97 -4.83 -12.58 19.75
N ASP A 98 -4.10 -11.62 20.31
CA ASP A 98 -4.02 -11.37 21.75
C ASP A 98 -5.31 -10.75 22.31
N ASP A 99 -6.13 -10.08 21.47
CA ASP A 99 -7.45 -9.56 21.88
C ASP A 99 -8.46 -10.70 22.08
N ILE A 100 -8.30 -11.79 21.32
CA ILE A 100 -9.16 -12.99 21.42
C ILE A 100 -8.67 -13.91 22.54
N ASN A 101 -7.37 -14.16 22.57
CA ASN A 101 -6.72 -14.97 23.60
C ASN A 101 -5.29 -14.44 23.82
N PRO A 102 -4.97 -13.88 25.01
CA PRO A 102 -3.69 -13.25 25.31
C PRO A 102 -2.43 -14.11 25.06
N ALA A 103 -2.57 -15.44 24.95
CA ALA A 103 -1.46 -16.37 24.68
C ALA A 103 -1.44 -16.92 23.25
N ALA A 104 -2.35 -16.49 22.36
CA ALA A 104 -2.52 -17.10 21.04
C ALA A 104 -1.62 -16.52 19.94
N GLY A 105 -1.13 -15.28 20.09
CA GLY A 105 -0.35 -14.63 19.05
C GLY A 105 1.07 -15.21 18.89
N LYS A 106 1.41 -15.66 17.68
CA LYS A 106 2.77 -16.10 17.32
C LYS A 106 3.52 -14.97 16.62
N ALA A 107 4.76 -14.71 17.04
CA ALA A 107 5.63 -13.77 16.35
C ALA A 107 5.92 -14.27 14.93
N ILE A 108 5.92 -13.36 13.95
CA ILE A 108 6.22 -13.67 12.55
C ILE A 108 7.71 -13.43 12.32
N GLY A 109 8.48 -14.47 12.03
CA GLY A 109 9.91 -14.40 11.72
C GLY A 109 10.16 -13.92 10.29
N GLU A 110 11.29 -13.26 10.03
CA GLU A 110 11.61 -12.61 8.74
C GLU A 110 11.52 -13.52 7.49
N LYS A 111 11.73 -14.82 7.67
CA LYS A 111 11.78 -15.80 6.58
C LYS A 111 10.72 -16.88 6.71
N ASP A 112 9.80 -16.70 7.66
CA ASP A 112 8.79 -17.70 7.98
C ASP A 112 7.93 -18.00 6.76
N ILE A 113 7.34 -19.18 6.77
CA ILE A 113 6.25 -19.52 5.87
C ILE A 113 4.98 -18.94 6.48
N ILE A 114 4.33 -18.03 5.77
CA ILE A 114 3.08 -17.40 6.21
C ILE A 114 1.87 -17.94 5.44
N ARG A 115 0.73 -17.99 6.13
CA ARG A 115 -0.60 -18.17 5.55
C ARG A 115 -1.38 -16.89 5.81
N ILE A 116 -1.74 -16.16 4.76
CA ILE A 116 -2.28 -14.81 4.88
C ILE A 116 -3.53 -14.61 4.03
N MET A 117 -4.60 -14.16 4.66
CA MET A 117 -5.81 -13.70 4.01
C MET A 117 -5.73 -12.18 3.87
N MET A 118 -5.93 -11.64 2.67
CA MET A 118 -5.85 -10.19 2.45
C MET A 118 -6.63 -9.69 1.23
N SER A 119 -6.92 -8.40 1.23
CA SER A 119 -7.12 -7.60 0.02
C SER A 119 -5.88 -6.73 -0.15
N ALA A 120 -5.33 -6.74 -1.36
CA ALA A 120 -4.15 -5.95 -1.73
C ALA A 120 -4.49 -5.09 -2.95
N LYS A 121 -4.27 -3.79 -2.83
CA LYS A 121 -4.51 -2.80 -3.88
C LYS A 121 -3.28 -1.93 -4.09
N THR A 122 -3.11 -1.45 -5.31
CA THR A 122 -2.02 -0.58 -5.71
C THR A 122 -2.54 0.73 -6.28
N TYR A 123 -1.81 1.80 -6.03
CA TYR A 123 -2.21 3.17 -6.34
C TYR A 123 -1.03 3.94 -6.92
N LEU A 124 -1.30 4.84 -7.86
CA LEU A 124 -0.36 5.89 -8.24
C LEU A 124 -0.79 7.19 -7.57
N ALA A 125 0.13 7.83 -6.86
CA ALA A 125 -0.07 9.18 -6.38
C ALA A 125 0.13 10.17 -7.54
N VAL A 126 -0.85 11.04 -7.74
CA VAL A 126 -0.82 12.16 -8.67
C VAL A 126 -0.94 13.45 -7.89
N ASN A 127 -0.41 14.55 -8.44
CA ASN A 127 -0.65 15.89 -7.93
C ASN A 127 -1.48 16.67 -8.95
N THR A 128 -2.59 17.25 -8.51
CA THR A 128 -3.39 18.17 -9.31
C THR A 128 -3.55 19.46 -8.52
N ASP A 129 -3.02 20.56 -9.05
CA ASP A 129 -3.06 21.89 -8.44
C ASP A 129 -2.59 21.93 -6.97
N GLY A 130 -1.52 21.20 -6.66
CA GLY A 130 -0.95 21.13 -5.32
C GLY A 130 -1.61 20.13 -4.38
N ASN A 131 -2.69 19.46 -4.81
CA ASN A 131 -3.35 18.40 -4.05
C ASN A 131 -2.88 17.03 -4.52
N SER A 132 -2.06 16.37 -3.70
CA SER A 132 -1.63 15.00 -3.98
C SER A 132 -2.63 13.97 -3.46
N MET A 133 -3.07 13.08 -4.34
CA MET A 133 -4.01 12.02 -4.01
C MET A 133 -3.72 10.76 -4.83
N PHE A 134 -4.25 9.63 -4.41
CA PHE A 134 -4.25 8.46 -5.27
C PHE A 134 -5.22 8.69 -6.43
N SER A 135 -4.73 8.53 -7.65
CA SER A 135 -5.56 8.69 -8.85
C SER A 135 -6.65 7.60 -8.87
N PRO A 136 -7.95 7.95 -8.95
CA PRO A 136 -9.03 6.96 -9.01
C PRO A 136 -8.91 6.00 -10.20
N SER A 137 -8.39 6.46 -11.33
CA SER A 137 -8.15 5.62 -12.53
C SER A 137 -6.94 4.70 -12.40
N SER A 138 -6.11 4.92 -11.37
CA SER A 138 -4.91 4.12 -11.10
C SER A 138 -5.12 3.02 -10.07
N VAL A 139 -6.30 2.89 -9.46
CA VAL A 139 -6.54 1.82 -8.48
C VAL A 139 -6.53 0.47 -9.20
N ALA A 140 -5.64 -0.43 -8.78
CA ALA A 140 -5.61 -1.79 -9.31
C ALA A 140 -5.46 -2.82 -8.19
N THR A 141 -6.30 -3.84 -8.23
CA THR A 141 -6.17 -5.02 -7.36
C THR A 141 -4.87 -5.73 -7.69
N PHE A 142 -4.14 -6.17 -6.66
CA PHE A 142 -2.98 -7.00 -6.82
C PHE A 142 -3.41 -8.44 -7.17
N LEU A 143 -3.80 -8.64 -8.44
CA LEU A 143 -4.43 -9.87 -8.93
C LEU A 143 -3.59 -11.12 -8.60
N GLY A 144 -4.26 -12.17 -8.13
CA GLY A 144 -3.62 -13.39 -7.64
C GLY A 144 -3.13 -13.31 -6.19
N TYR A 145 -3.09 -12.12 -5.59
CA TYR A 145 -2.59 -11.88 -4.24
C TYR A 145 -3.61 -11.16 -3.33
N SER A 146 -4.87 -11.10 -3.76
CA SER A 146 -5.98 -10.52 -3.00
C SER A 146 -7.09 -11.56 -2.80
N PRO A 147 -6.88 -12.61 -1.99
CA PRO A 147 -7.86 -13.69 -1.84
C PRO A 147 -9.22 -13.23 -1.30
N VAL A 148 -9.28 -12.14 -0.51
CA VAL A 148 -10.55 -11.53 -0.07
C VAL A 148 -11.39 -11.05 -1.28
N ASP A 149 -10.74 -10.57 -2.33
CA ASP A 149 -11.41 -10.08 -3.54
C ASP A 149 -11.60 -11.17 -4.63
N GLY A 150 -11.25 -12.43 -4.32
CA GLY A 150 -11.16 -13.48 -5.32
C GLY A 150 -11.39 -14.88 -4.76
N SER A 151 -10.30 -15.61 -4.51
CA SER A 151 -10.36 -17.05 -4.22
C SER A 151 -11.07 -17.41 -2.92
N GLY A 152 -11.12 -16.51 -1.95
CA GLY A 152 -11.58 -16.80 -0.59
C GLY A 152 -10.59 -17.65 0.23
N ILE A 153 -9.43 -18.02 -0.34
CA ILE A 153 -8.46 -18.94 0.26
C ILE A 153 -7.18 -18.18 0.62
N PRO A 154 -6.68 -18.26 1.86
CA PRO A 154 -5.43 -17.61 2.26
C PRO A 154 -4.25 -17.97 1.35
N LEU A 155 -3.42 -16.98 1.03
CA LEU A 155 -2.18 -17.21 0.30
C LEU A 155 -1.18 -17.94 1.17
N VAL A 156 -0.43 -18.85 0.55
CA VAL A 156 0.65 -19.59 1.20
C VAL A 156 1.98 -19.09 0.64
N ASP A 157 2.85 -18.64 1.54
CA ASP A 157 4.25 -18.27 1.25
C ASP A 157 4.43 -17.33 0.03
N PRO A 158 3.79 -16.14 0.02
CA PRO A 158 3.91 -15.24 -1.12
C PRO A 158 5.35 -14.76 -1.29
N LYS A 159 5.88 -14.87 -2.52
CA LYS A 159 7.30 -14.54 -2.83
C LYS A 159 7.65 -13.06 -2.62
N PHE A 160 6.66 -12.17 -2.61
CA PHE A 160 6.88 -10.77 -2.26
C PHE A 160 7.11 -10.55 -0.77
N TYR A 161 6.77 -11.52 0.09
CA TYR A 161 7.14 -11.49 1.49
C TYR A 161 8.56 -12.01 1.67
N TYR A 162 8.81 -13.23 1.18
CA TYR A 162 10.12 -13.84 1.21
C TYR A 162 10.27 -14.84 0.06
N ILE A 163 11.43 -14.81 -0.58
CA ILE A 163 11.86 -15.82 -1.56
C ILE A 163 13.23 -16.35 -1.14
N ALA A 164 13.41 -17.66 -1.10
CA ALA A 164 14.71 -18.24 -0.72
C ALA A 164 15.75 -18.02 -1.83
N PRO A 165 17.04 -17.78 -1.52
CA PRO A 165 18.10 -17.69 -2.53
C PRO A 165 18.21 -18.92 -3.44
N SER A 166 17.75 -20.09 -2.95
CA SER A 166 17.70 -21.35 -3.69
C SER A 166 16.41 -21.55 -4.49
N ASP A 167 15.48 -20.58 -4.51
CA ASP A 167 14.24 -20.67 -5.30
C ASP A 167 14.59 -20.75 -6.81
N PRO A 168 13.92 -21.61 -7.59
CA PRO A 168 14.19 -21.74 -9.02
C PRO A 168 14.09 -20.44 -9.82
N LEU A 169 13.25 -19.47 -9.38
CA LEU A 169 13.17 -18.16 -10.02
C LEU A 169 14.47 -17.37 -9.89
N ILE A 170 15.18 -17.52 -8.76
CA ILE A 170 16.48 -16.89 -8.50
C ILE A 170 17.60 -17.67 -9.17
N THR A 171 17.68 -18.99 -8.93
CA THR A 171 18.80 -19.80 -9.44
C THR A 171 18.77 -19.97 -10.96
N GLY A 172 17.58 -19.89 -11.55
CA GLY A 172 17.36 -19.96 -13.01
C GLY A 172 17.28 -18.59 -13.68
N ALA A 173 17.51 -17.50 -12.96
CA ALA A 173 17.41 -16.15 -13.50
C ALA A 173 18.41 -15.90 -14.62
N THR A 174 17.95 -15.25 -15.70
CA THR A 174 18.78 -14.88 -16.85
C THR A 174 19.27 -13.43 -16.80
N THR A 175 18.80 -12.64 -15.82
CA THR A 175 19.21 -11.24 -15.62
C THR A 175 19.77 -11.06 -14.21
N THR A 176 20.71 -10.12 -14.05
CA THR A 176 21.31 -9.81 -12.75
C THR A 176 20.25 -9.38 -11.73
N ALA A 177 19.24 -8.63 -12.15
CA ALA A 177 18.15 -8.19 -11.28
C ALA A 177 17.32 -9.38 -10.78
N ALA A 178 16.86 -10.26 -11.67
CA ALA A 178 16.08 -11.43 -11.29
C ALA A 178 16.87 -12.45 -10.44
N ALA A 179 18.21 -12.39 -10.42
CA ALA A 179 19.03 -13.19 -9.51
C ALA A 179 19.08 -12.63 -8.07
N GLN A 180 18.46 -11.47 -7.79
CA GLN A 180 18.41 -10.86 -6.46
C GLN A 180 17.04 -11.04 -5.81
N GLN A 181 17.00 -11.26 -4.50
CA GLN A 181 15.73 -11.38 -3.75
C GLN A 181 14.89 -10.09 -3.80
N SER A 182 15.54 -8.92 -3.83
CA SER A 182 14.88 -7.61 -3.90
C SER A 182 14.05 -7.40 -5.18
N TYR A 183 14.32 -8.16 -6.24
CA TYR A 183 13.48 -8.16 -7.45
C TYR A 183 12.08 -8.72 -7.19
N TYR A 184 11.91 -9.58 -6.19
CA TYR A 184 10.64 -10.22 -5.85
C TYR A 184 10.00 -9.59 -4.63
N MET A 185 10.80 -9.24 -3.63
CA MET A 185 10.33 -8.86 -2.29
C MET A 185 9.86 -7.40 -2.23
N ILE A 186 8.78 -7.17 -1.47
CA ILE A 186 8.31 -5.83 -1.08
C ILE A 186 8.82 -5.60 0.34
N GLU A 187 9.95 -4.91 0.48
CA GLU A 187 10.67 -4.78 1.74
C GLU A 187 9.81 -4.18 2.85
N GLY A 188 9.08 -3.11 2.56
CA GLY A 188 8.18 -2.47 3.52
C GLY A 188 7.06 -3.39 4.01
N PHE A 189 6.56 -4.29 3.15
CA PHE A 189 5.56 -5.28 3.58
C PHE A 189 6.15 -6.24 4.61
N GLY A 190 7.34 -6.81 4.35
CA GLY A 190 8.01 -7.70 5.28
C GLY A 190 8.44 -7.01 6.58
N GLU A 191 8.87 -5.74 6.51
CA GLU A 191 9.20 -4.93 7.68
C GLU A 191 7.99 -4.75 8.60
N ALA A 192 6.85 -4.35 8.04
CA ALA A 192 5.63 -4.06 8.76
C ALA A 192 4.91 -5.33 9.25
N LEU A 193 4.91 -6.41 8.46
CA LEU A 193 4.21 -7.65 8.84
C LEU A 193 4.74 -8.22 10.16
N ARG A 194 6.05 -8.07 10.41
CA ARG A 194 6.70 -8.50 11.67
C ARG A 194 6.27 -7.71 12.91
N LYS A 195 5.52 -6.61 12.74
CA LYS A 195 4.92 -5.84 13.84
C LYS A 195 3.58 -6.44 14.29
N PHE A 196 3.03 -7.37 13.51
CA PHE A 196 1.84 -8.14 13.85
C PHE A 196 2.21 -9.51 14.37
N LYS A 197 1.23 -10.15 15.00
CA LYS A 197 1.28 -11.57 15.36
C LYS A 197 0.36 -12.36 14.45
N ALA A 198 0.80 -13.57 14.10
CA ALA A 198 -0.03 -14.55 13.43
C ALA A 198 -0.98 -15.22 14.43
N PHE A 199 -2.13 -15.63 13.90
CA PHE A 199 -3.05 -16.54 14.56
C PHE A 199 -2.52 -17.99 14.47
N ASP A 200 -3.34 -18.93 14.94
CA ASP A 200 -3.18 -20.37 14.68
C ASP A 200 -4.52 -20.92 14.15
N GLN A 201 -4.89 -20.45 12.96
CA GLN A 201 -6.17 -20.75 12.32
C GLN A 201 -5.99 -21.65 11.09
N THR A 202 -7.05 -22.39 10.78
CA THR A 202 -7.17 -23.20 9.57
C THR A 202 -7.59 -22.33 8.38
N ASP A 203 -7.27 -22.75 7.15
CA ASP A 203 -7.54 -21.97 5.93
C ASP A 203 -9.04 -21.72 5.67
N ASP A 204 -9.93 -22.56 6.22
CA ASP A 204 -11.38 -22.45 6.13
C ASP A 204 -12.01 -21.53 7.19
N SER A 205 -11.20 -21.01 8.12
CA SER A 205 -11.67 -20.05 9.11
C SER A 205 -12.18 -18.78 8.43
N PRO A 206 -13.34 -18.22 8.85
CA PRO A 206 -13.81 -16.95 8.32
C PRO A 206 -12.83 -15.85 8.74
N TYR A 207 -12.55 -14.93 7.81
CA TYR A 207 -11.62 -13.86 8.09
C TYR A 207 -12.25 -12.78 8.95
N ASN A 208 -11.42 -12.17 9.78
CA ASN A 208 -11.69 -10.92 10.49
C ASN A 208 -10.37 -10.14 10.48
N LEU A 209 -10.22 -9.24 9.51
CA LEU A 209 -8.93 -8.65 9.18
C LEU A 209 -8.37 -7.88 10.38
N GLN A 210 -7.08 -8.12 10.66
CA GLN A 210 -6.40 -7.65 11.87
C GLN A 210 -5.75 -6.28 11.68
N GLY A 211 -5.55 -5.81 10.45
CA GLY A 211 -4.90 -4.53 10.26
C GLY A 211 -4.67 -4.16 8.81
N VAL A 212 -3.98 -3.04 8.66
CA VAL A 212 -3.59 -2.47 7.36
C VAL A 212 -2.09 -2.25 7.33
N ILE A 213 -1.45 -2.56 6.20
CA ILE A 213 -0.09 -2.14 5.87
C ILE A 213 -0.16 -1.26 4.62
N ILE A 214 0.42 -0.06 4.69
CA ILE A 214 0.53 0.87 3.56
C ILE A 214 2.01 1.03 3.24
N VAL A 215 2.44 0.53 2.08
CA VAL A 215 3.83 0.55 1.62
C VAL A 215 3.98 1.64 0.55
N PRO A 216 4.60 2.79 0.86
CA PRO A 216 4.87 3.82 -0.16
C PRO A 216 5.77 3.25 -1.25
N SER A 217 5.76 3.83 -2.45
CA SER A 217 6.46 3.22 -3.59
C SER A 217 7.96 3.02 -3.35
N ARG A 218 8.60 3.93 -2.61
CA ARG A 218 10.01 3.84 -2.18
C ARG A 218 10.36 2.61 -1.33
N ALA A 219 9.38 2.06 -0.62
CA ALA A 219 9.54 0.87 0.23
C ALA A 219 8.96 -0.39 -0.44
N ALA A 220 8.46 -0.24 -1.68
CA ALA A 220 8.05 -1.33 -2.55
C ALA A 220 9.08 -1.49 -3.67
N PHE A 221 8.76 -1.05 -4.90
CA PHE A 221 9.63 -1.22 -6.06
C PHE A 221 10.16 0.08 -6.64
N ALA A 222 9.74 1.25 -6.14
CA ALA A 222 10.16 2.58 -6.61
C ALA A 222 10.25 2.63 -8.16
N ARG A 223 11.45 2.87 -8.69
CA ARG A 223 11.77 2.83 -10.13
C ARG A 223 12.55 1.58 -10.55
N ASP A 224 12.74 0.64 -9.63
CA ASP A 224 13.57 -0.53 -9.79
C ASP A 224 12.90 -1.61 -10.65
N ALA A 225 13.75 -2.44 -11.24
CA ALA A 225 13.28 -3.65 -11.90
C ALA A 225 12.69 -4.59 -10.85
N HIS A 226 11.52 -5.14 -11.14
CA HIS A 226 10.78 -6.02 -10.23
C HIS A 226 10.08 -7.14 -11.00
N TYR A 227 9.73 -8.20 -10.28
CA TYR A 227 9.03 -9.35 -10.82
C TYR A 227 7.64 -8.95 -11.29
N ASN A 228 7.29 -9.40 -12.49
CA ASN A 228 5.99 -9.09 -13.09
C ASN A 228 4.90 -9.97 -12.46
N TYR A 229 4.31 -9.47 -11.37
CA TYR A 229 3.26 -10.20 -10.66
C TYR A 229 1.85 -10.06 -11.27
N SER A 230 1.57 -9.03 -12.09
CA SER A 230 0.20 -8.69 -12.55
C SER A 230 0.05 -8.41 -14.05
N GLY A 231 1.11 -8.58 -14.83
CA GLY A 231 1.13 -8.26 -16.26
C GLY A 231 1.44 -6.78 -16.57
N TYR A 232 1.60 -5.92 -15.57
CA TYR A 232 1.99 -4.52 -15.73
C TYR A 232 3.03 -4.10 -14.68
N SER A 233 3.65 -2.93 -14.90
CA SER A 233 4.70 -2.41 -14.03
C SER A 233 4.14 -1.82 -12.72
N PHE A 234 4.72 -2.20 -11.59
CA PHE A 234 4.48 -1.60 -10.26
C PHE A 234 5.38 -0.40 -9.96
N ARG A 235 6.05 0.14 -10.98
CA ARG A 235 6.86 1.36 -10.86
C ARG A 235 6.03 2.50 -10.25
N ASN A 236 6.61 3.15 -9.23
CA ASN A 236 6.03 4.25 -8.44
C ASN A 236 4.69 3.94 -7.77
N ARG A 237 4.30 2.66 -7.63
CA ARG A 237 3.02 2.31 -7.02
C ARG A 237 3.16 2.12 -5.52
N THR A 238 2.26 2.76 -4.79
CA THR A 238 2.02 2.51 -3.37
C THR A 238 1.09 1.31 -3.22
N PHE A 239 1.38 0.43 -2.26
CA PHE A 239 0.56 -0.75 -1.96
C PHE A 239 -0.21 -0.54 -0.66
N VAL A 240 -1.47 -0.97 -0.64
CA VAL A 240 -2.29 -1.03 0.58
C VAL A 240 -2.78 -2.46 0.74
N PHE A 241 -2.49 -3.05 1.89
CA PHE A 241 -2.89 -4.40 2.27
C PHE A 241 -3.79 -4.31 3.50
N ASN A 242 -5.03 -4.78 3.44
CA ASN A 242 -5.81 -5.12 4.64
C ASN A 242 -5.86 -6.64 4.79
N PHE A 243 -5.45 -7.16 5.93
CA PHE A 243 -5.04 -8.56 6.03
C PHE A 243 -5.29 -9.20 7.39
N GLN A 244 -5.14 -10.53 7.41
CA GLN A 244 -5.06 -11.38 8.59
C GLN A 244 -4.06 -12.51 8.33
N VAL A 245 -3.09 -12.72 9.22
CA VAL A 245 -2.12 -13.81 9.14
C VAL A 245 -2.64 -15.01 9.90
N TYR A 246 -3.19 -15.98 9.20
CA TYR A 246 -3.80 -17.17 9.78
C TYR A 246 -2.79 -18.04 10.51
N LYS A 247 -1.57 -18.12 9.97
CA LYS A 247 -0.51 -18.97 10.51
C LYS A 247 0.86 -18.48 10.09
N THR A 248 1.84 -18.69 10.96
CA THR A 248 3.27 -18.59 10.66
C THR A 248 3.97 -19.88 11.06
N THR A 249 5.01 -20.27 10.34
CA THR A 249 5.85 -21.43 10.65
C THR A 249 7.29 -21.15 10.24
N ALA A 250 8.25 -21.47 11.10
CA ALA A 250 9.66 -21.33 10.77
C ALA A 250 10.01 -22.15 9.52
N ARG A 251 10.77 -21.55 8.61
CA ARG A 251 11.25 -22.24 7.41
C ARG A 251 12.31 -23.28 7.78
N PRO A 252 12.24 -24.52 7.26
CA PRO A 252 13.24 -25.57 7.50
C PRO A 252 14.65 -25.23 7.02
#